data_AF-A0A6C7E0R5-F1
#
_entry.id   AF-A0A6C7E0R5-F1
#
_cell.length_a   1.000
_cell.length_b   1.000
_cell.length_c   1.000
_cell.angle_alpha   90.00
_cell.angle_beta   90.00
_cell.angle_gamma   90.00
#
_symmetry.space_group_name_H-M   'P 1'
#
loop_
_entity.id
_entity.type
_entity.pdbx_description
1 polymer ?
#
loop_
_entity_poly.entity_id
_entity_poly.type
_entity_poly.pdbx_seq_one_letter_code
_entity_poly.pdbx_strand_id
1 'polypeptide(L)'
;MSRTGNDDAATLSDLRRARRASRLGDIEWFDVLYQVYLFALGGLIAIVVASDSINGLVSDDLTTDELLARGPSIAGVVVAVAFAVGIRNGADGGPVSVESADVRHVLLSPVSRRLVLVRPLIQRIRSVAFIPALVVGALAQLVAREVEGSRAAWAMSGAAFGALVGVVYVSAATIAHAMAVPRWLASLIGTLTVAWQLAAAVTTWNRWDDPDAFAVVGPANLDGSLLFWGVRQRGVDLIAVGVVVAAVAVAIAVAGRLRLEPLERRGQLVSQLKFAATVQDIRTVVLLRRQLRAESVRSRPWVGVGARRRSTSSARPASRPHSSGRSVERAMIWRRGLVAMSRLPFSRLIRIAVLAAIAGASASLVVTSSFLFAVPFVGGLFLLGLEAIEPLAQEIDRPDLTDGLPVDRGWLFLNHLVAPAGLLAVAAMIGATAATVVESSHALAAFALAVPVVWTGAIGPVVSTVRDAPAPADVEATTLTGRDRSSDSPFALPEFAGASNVMTGLTPIVFSAISLAPVAAMRADATVDTAIRSVIGVALCLAVMGWWIIRRDAWAIKVRSFFNEGRSSA
;
A
#
# COMPACT_ATOMS: atom_id res chain seq x y z
N MET A 1 35.03 11.95 30.71
CA MET A 1 34.14 11.43 29.65
C MET A 1 32.67 11.83 29.79
N SER A 2 32.09 11.97 30.99
CA SER A 2 30.67 12.40 31.14
C SER A 2 30.41 13.88 30.84
N ARG A 3 31.36 14.78 31.16
CA ARG A 3 31.26 16.23 30.86
C ARG A 3 31.19 16.51 29.35
N THR A 4 32.12 15.92 28.58
CA THR A 4 32.17 16.08 27.11
C THR A 4 30.92 15.53 26.41
N GLY A 5 30.35 14.41 26.89
CA GLY A 5 29.13 13.85 26.31
C GLY A 5 27.87 14.71 26.51
N ASN A 6 27.79 15.46 27.62
CA ASN A 6 26.70 16.41 27.86
C ASN A 6 26.85 17.68 26.99
N ASP A 7 28.08 18.18 26.83
CA ASP A 7 28.38 19.36 26.00
C ASP A 7 28.12 19.08 24.50
N ASP A 8 28.49 17.88 24.04
CA ASP A 8 28.19 17.40 22.68
C ASP A 8 26.68 17.30 22.42
N ALA A 9 25.93 16.77 23.40
CA ALA A 9 24.48 16.62 23.30
C ALA A 9 23.77 17.99 23.26
N ALA A 10 24.22 18.95 24.07
CA ALA A 10 23.73 20.32 24.06
C ALA A 10 24.00 20.99 22.71
N THR A 11 25.24 20.91 22.21
CA THR A 11 25.64 21.49 20.92
C THR A 11 24.86 20.89 19.75
N LEU A 12 24.67 19.56 19.72
CA LEU A 12 23.82 18.90 18.74
C LEU A 12 22.36 19.34 18.81
N SER A 13 21.86 19.60 20.03
CA SER A 13 20.50 20.07 20.23
C SER A 13 20.31 21.48 19.68
N ASP A 14 21.30 22.36 19.86
CA ASP A 14 21.29 23.73 19.38
C ASP A 14 21.44 23.80 17.86
N LEU A 15 22.37 23.03 17.27
CA LEU A 15 22.49 22.91 15.81
C LEU A 15 21.20 22.44 15.14
N ARG A 16 20.52 21.46 15.75
CA ARG A 16 19.23 20.96 15.24
C ARG A 16 18.12 21.98 15.44
N ARG A 17 18.12 22.75 16.53
CA ARG A 17 17.15 23.82 16.79
C ARG A 17 17.33 24.95 15.77
N ALA A 18 18.57 25.39 15.52
CA ALA A 18 18.89 26.41 14.52
C ALA A 18 18.48 25.98 13.10
N ARG A 19 18.83 24.76 12.68
CA ARG A 19 18.38 24.22 11.37
C ARG A 19 16.87 24.08 11.25
N ARG A 20 16.19 23.75 12.35
CA ARG A 20 14.73 23.67 12.36
C ARG A 20 14.11 25.06 12.23
N ALA A 21 14.63 26.04 12.95
CA ALA A 21 14.19 27.43 12.83
C ALA A 21 14.40 27.96 11.40
N SER A 22 15.54 27.69 10.78
CA SER A 22 15.82 28.12 9.40
C SER A 22 14.95 27.43 8.35
N ARG A 23 14.48 26.20 8.59
CA ARG A 23 13.62 25.45 7.65
C ARG A 23 12.13 25.71 7.84
N LEU A 24 11.70 25.92 9.07
CA LEU A 24 10.30 26.20 9.35
C LEU A 24 9.93 27.63 8.99
N GLY A 25 10.90 28.55 8.84
CA GLY A 25 10.62 29.95 8.50
C GLY A 25 9.51 30.55 9.38
N ASP A 26 8.77 31.52 8.85
CA ASP A 26 7.52 32.00 9.44
C ASP A 26 6.33 31.14 8.99
N ILE A 27 6.44 29.81 9.03
CA ILE A 27 5.24 28.97 8.90
C ILE A 27 4.38 29.25 10.13
N GLU A 28 3.23 29.88 9.90
CA GLU A 28 2.27 30.20 10.94
C GLU A 28 1.76 28.88 11.53
N TRP A 29 2.24 28.56 12.73
CA TRP A 29 1.96 27.28 13.42
C TRP A 29 0.45 27.00 13.57
N PHE A 30 -0.35 28.07 13.52
CA PHE A 30 -1.80 28.03 13.52
C PHE A 30 -2.35 27.30 12.29
N ASP A 31 -1.82 27.54 11.09
CA ASP A 31 -2.27 26.87 9.85
C ASP A 31 -2.03 25.36 9.92
N VAL A 32 -0.88 24.95 10.44
CA VAL A 32 -0.54 23.53 10.62
C VAL A 32 -1.48 22.89 11.64
N LEU A 33 -1.76 23.57 12.76
CA LEU A 33 -2.66 23.05 13.79
C LEU A 33 -4.10 22.95 13.26
N TYR A 34 -4.55 23.95 12.51
CA TYR A 34 -5.87 23.98 11.88
C TYR A 34 -6.03 22.85 10.84
N GLN A 35 -5.00 22.58 10.01
CA GLN A 35 -5.01 21.44 9.09
C GLN A 35 -5.11 20.10 9.80
N VAL A 36 -4.33 19.92 10.89
CA VAL A 36 -4.40 18.70 11.70
C VAL A 36 -5.79 18.55 12.33
N TYR A 37 -6.37 19.65 12.81
CA TYR A 37 -7.73 19.68 13.36
C TYR A 37 -8.78 19.30 12.31
N LEU A 38 -8.77 19.92 11.13
CA LEU A 38 -9.71 19.60 10.04
C LEU A 38 -9.58 18.15 9.58
N PHE A 39 -8.35 17.63 9.50
CA PHE A 39 -8.12 16.23 9.11
C PHE A 39 -8.62 15.26 10.20
N ALA A 40 -8.37 15.59 11.47
CA ALA A 40 -8.87 14.81 12.60
C ALA A 40 -10.40 14.83 12.67
N LEU A 41 -11.02 15.99 12.46
CA LEU A 41 -12.47 16.17 12.44
C LEU A 41 -13.10 15.43 11.25
N GLY A 42 -12.57 15.61 10.04
CA GLY A 42 -13.04 14.90 8.85
C GLY A 42 -12.87 13.38 8.97
N GLY A 43 -11.74 12.93 9.52
CA GLY A 43 -11.51 11.53 9.85
C GLY A 43 -12.49 10.98 10.88
N LEU A 44 -12.78 11.76 11.93
CA LEU A 44 -13.76 11.39 12.96
C LEU A 44 -15.18 11.29 12.38
N ILE A 45 -15.60 12.27 11.56
CA ILE A 45 -16.90 12.25 10.87
C ILE A 45 -16.99 11.03 9.95
N ALA A 46 -15.94 10.75 9.17
CA ALA A 46 -15.91 9.56 8.32
C ALA A 46 -16.02 8.26 9.13
N ILE A 47 -15.36 8.17 10.29
CA ILE A 47 -15.46 7.02 11.21
C ILE A 47 -16.89 6.90 11.75
N VAL A 48 -17.51 7.99 12.18
CA VAL A 48 -18.88 7.98 12.71
C VAL A 48 -19.90 7.59 11.63
N VAL A 49 -19.79 8.14 10.43
CA VAL A 49 -20.69 7.82 9.30
C VAL A 49 -20.47 6.39 8.81
N ALA A 50 -19.22 5.93 8.72
CA ALA A 50 -18.93 4.53 8.43
C ALA A 50 -19.46 3.61 9.54
N SER A 51 -19.40 4.06 10.80
CA SER A 51 -19.87 3.30 11.95
C SER A 51 -21.38 3.09 11.99
N ASP A 52 -22.18 4.03 11.46
CA ASP A 52 -23.64 3.89 11.42
C ASP A 52 -24.16 3.14 10.19
N SER A 53 -23.31 2.93 9.18
CA SER A 53 -23.68 2.16 7.98
C SER A 53 -23.26 0.68 8.05
N ILE A 54 -22.51 0.26 9.07
CA ILE A 54 -22.01 -1.12 9.20
C ILE A 54 -22.69 -1.80 10.41
N ASN A 55 -23.63 -2.71 10.12
CA ASN A 55 -24.16 -3.69 11.07
C ASN A 55 -23.56 -5.07 10.77
N GLY A 56 -23.30 -5.90 11.79
CA GLY A 56 -22.74 -7.25 11.65
C GLY A 56 -21.22 -7.25 11.51
N LEU A 57 -20.53 -6.55 12.42
CA LEU A 57 -19.07 -6.48 12.52
C LEU A 57 -18.47 -7.80 13.03
N VAL A 58 -19.20 -8.51 13.87
CA VAL A 58 -18.93 -9.84 14.42
C VAL A 58 -20.05 -10.75 13.93
N SER A 59 -19.74 -12.02 13.65
CA SER A 59 -20.76 -12.99 13.26
C SER A 59 -21.70 -13.27 14.42
N ASP A 60 -23.00 -13.34 14.15
CA ASP A 60 -24.04 -13.61 15.16
C ASP A 60 -23.82 -14.93 15.92
N ASP A 61 -23.11 -15.88 15.30
CA ASP A 61 -22.77 -17.19 15.87
C ASP A 61 -21.59 -17.16 16.86
N LEU A 62 -20.87 -16.04 16.99
CA LEU A 62 -19.65 -15.97 17.82
C LEU A 62 -19.94 -15.34 19.17
N THR A 63 -19.77 -16.12 20.24
CA THR A 63 -19.93 -15.59 21.60
C THR A 63 -18.73 -14.75 22.05
N THR A 64 -18.95 -13.84 23.02
CA THR A 64 -17.89 -13.05 23.64
C THR A 64 -16.75 -13.92 24.18
N ASP A 65 -17.08 -15.03 24.84
CA ASP A 65 -16.08 -15.91 25.46
C ASP A 65 -15.20 -16.60 24.41
N GLU A 66 -15.80 -17.04 23.31
CA GLU A 66 -15.05 -17.61 22.18
C GLU A 66 -14.13 -16.57 21.54
N LEU A 67 -14.59 -15.33 21.39
CA LEU A 67 -13.76 -14.24 20.89
C LEU A 67 -12.57 -13.97 21.83
N LEU A 68 -12.80 -13.91 23.15
CA LEU A 68 -11.76 -13.63 24.15
C LEU A 68 -10.74 -14.77 24.31
N ALA A 69 -11.15 -16.01 23.98
CA ALA A 69 -10.31 -17.18 24.07
C ALA A 69 -9.54 -17.47 22.77
N ARG A 70 -10.20 -17.38 21.62
CA ARG A 70 -9.61 -17.72 20.31
C ARG A 70 -8.97 -16.51 19.62
N GLY A 71 -9.54 -15.32 19.80
CA GLY A 71 -9.12 -14.06 19.17
C GLY A 71 -7.64 -13.67 19.34
N PRO A 72 -6.98 -13.91 20.49
CA PRO A 72 -5.55 -13.62 20.66
C PRO A 72 -4.65 -14.29 19.62
N SER A 73 -5.00 -15.48 19.15
CA SER A 73 -4.20 -16.20 18.15
C SER A 73 -4.22 -15.52 16.78
N ILE A 74 -5.38 -14.98 16.37
CA ILE A 74 -5.56 -14.22 15.12
C ILE A 74 -4.88 -12.84 15.23
N ALA A 75 -5.09 -12.13 16.34
CA ALA A 75 -4.43 -10.85 16.59
C ALA A 75 -2.89 -11.01 16.59
N GLY A 76 -2.38 -12.13 17.13
CA GLY A 76 -0.97 -12.47 17.09
C GLY A 76 -0.41 -12.61 15.66
N VAL A 77 -1.21 -13.01 14.66
CA VAL A 77 -0.77 -13.05 13.25
C VAL A 77 -0.34 -11.66 12.76
N VAL A 78 -1.07 -10.61 13.15
CA VAL A 78 -0.73 -9.23 12.79
C VAL A 78 0.62 -8.82 13.38
N VAL A 79 0.89 -9.20 14.63
CA VAL A 79 2.17 -8.94 15.32
C VAL A 79 3.31 -9.72 14.65
N ALA A 80 3.10 -11.00 14.34
CA ALA A 80 4.08 -11.83 13.63
C ALA A 80 4.42 -11.27 12.23
N VAL A 81 3.41 -10.77 11.50
CA VAL A 81 3.62 -10.09 10.21
C VAL A 81 4.40 -8.79 10.41
N ALA A 82 4.05 -7.97 11.40
CA ALA A 82 4.77 -6.73 11.69
C ALA A 82 6.24 -6.99 12.05
N PHE A 83 6.52 -8.03 12.83
CA PHE A 83 7.86 -8.51 13.13
C PHE A 83 8.60 -8.94 11.85
N ALA A 84 8.00 -9.80 11.03
CA ALA A 84 8.58 -10.30 9.78
C ALA A 84 8.90 -9.17 8.78
N VAL A 85 7.99 -8.21 8.63
CA VAL A 85 8.20 -7.01 7.80
C VAL A 85 9.30 -6.14 8.41
N GLY A 86 9.34 -6.04 9.74
CA GLY A 86 10.37 -5.32 10.49
C GLY A 86 11.77 -5.84 10.19
N ILE A 87 12.04 -7.12 10.48
CA ILE A 87 13.36 -7.72 10.26
C ILE A 87 13.81 -7.66 8.79
N ARG A 88 12.87 -7.84 7.84
CA ARG A 88 13.15 -7.73 6.41
C ARG A 88 13.54 -6.30 6.02
N ASN A 89 12.78 -5.30 6.46
CA ASN A 89 13.10 -3.90 6.23
C ASN A 89 14.42 -3.49 6.92
N GLY A 90 14.74 -4.11 8.05
CA GLY A 90 16.02 -3.94 8.74
C GLY A 90 17.20 -4.40 7.88
N ALA A 91 17.09 -5.60 7.31
CA ALA A 91 18.09 -6.15 6.39
C ALA A 91 18.33 -5.25 5.17
N ASP A 92 17.30 -4.53 4.70
CA ASP A 92 17.32 -3.66 3.52
C ASP A 92 17.83 -2.23 3.74
N GLY A 93 18.14 -1.83 4.97
CA GLY A 93 18.69 -0.49 5.23
C GLY A 93 18.17 0.21 6.49
N GLY A 94 17.43 -0.50 7.33
CA GLY A 94 17.05 -0.02 8.66
C GLY A 94 15.78 0.85 8.64
N PRO A 95 15.10 0.98 9.79
CA PRO A 95 13.83 1.66 9.85
C PRO A 95 13.96 3.18 9.83
N VAL A 96 15.12 3.75 10.15
CA VAL A 96 15.31 5.22 10.26
C VAL A 96 15.86 5.78 8.94
N SER A 97 15.38 6.97 8.54
CA SER A 97 15.98 7.76 7.47
C SER A 97 16.68 8.96 8.10
N VAL A 98 18.00 9.04 7.96
CA VAL A 98 18.81 10.15 8.46
C VAL A 98 19.17 11.06 7.29
N GLU A 99 19.25 12.37 7.51
CA GLU A 99 19.68 13.29 6.47
C GLU A 99 21.12 13.02 6.06
N SER A 100 21.40 13.09 4.76
CA SER A 100 22.76 12.88 4.23
C SER A 100 23.77 13.83 4.86
N ALA A 101 23.37 15.06 5.16
CA ALA A 101 24.20 16.04 5.85
C ALA A 101 24.57 15.58 7.28
N ASP A 102 23.63 14.99 8.02
CA ASP A 102 23.93 14.43 9.36
C ASP A 102 24.85 13.21 9.26
N VAL A 103 24.73 12.40 8.21
CA VAL A 103 25.66 11.29 7.98
C VAL A 103 27.07 11.81 7.71
N ARG A 104 27.23 12.77 6.79
CA ARG A 104 28.55 13.25 6.35
C ARG A 104 29.23 14.20 7.34
N HIS A 105 28.48 15.03 8.06
CA HIS A 105 29.05 16.08 8.92
C HIS A 105 28.97 15.76 10.42
N VAL A 106 28.02 14.94 10.86
CA VAL A 106 27.81 14.65 12.29
C VAL A 106 28.22 13.22 12.65
N LEU A 107 27.85 12.21 11.85
CA LEU A 107 28.19 10.80 12.15
C LEU A 107 29.64 10.43 11.83
N LEU A 108 30.34 11.29 11.08
CA LEU A 108 31.79 11.21 10.83
C LEU A 108 32.62 12.09 11.78
N SER A 109 31.99 12.98 12.56
CA SER A 109 32.68 13.76 13.58
C SER A 109 32.96 12.90 14.82
N PRO A 110 33.87 13.32 15.74
CA PRO A 110 34.23 12.54 16.92
C PRO A 110 33.15 12.55 18.02
N VAL A 111 31.86 12.49 17.63
CA VAL A 111 30.72 12.40 18.53
C VAL A 111 30.16 10.98 18.52
N SER A 112 29.69 10.49 19.67
CA SER A 112 29.17 9.13 19.73
C SER A 112 27.92 8.96 18.82
N ARG A 113 27.98 7.99 17.91
CA ARG A 113 26.88 7.70 16.97
C ARG A 113 25.57 7.37 17.68
N ARG A 114 25.64 6.73 18.84
CA ARG A 114 24.47 6.40 19.67
C ARG A 114 23.72 7.67 20.10
N LEU A 115 24.41 8.69 20.61
CA LEU A 115 23.78 9.96 21.00
C LEU A 115 23.06 10.63 19.81
N VAL A 116 23.67 10.57 18.62
CA VAL A 116 23.11 11.18 17.41
C VAL A 116 21.85 10.45 16.93
N LEU A 117 21.85 9.11 16.96
CA LEU A 117 20.84 8.23 16.33
C LEU A 117 19.67 7.84 17.24
N VAL A 118 19.83 7.90 18.57
CA VAL A 118 18.74 7.54 19.52
C VAL A 118 17.52 8.45 19.35
N ARG A 119 17.71 9.76 19.17
CA ARG A 119 16.59 10.70 19.01
C ARG A 119 15.77 10.42 17.73
N PRO A 120 16.37 10.28 16.53
CA PRO A 120 15.67 9.83 15.33
C PRO A 120 14.97 8.48 15.50
N LEU A 121 15.58 7.52 16.22
CA LEU A 121 14.98 6.22 16.48
C LEU A 121 13.71 6.34 17.34
N ILE A 122 13.76 7.06 18.46
CA ILE A 122 12.60 7.29 19.34
C ILE A 122 11.48 8.01 18.58
N GLN A 123 11.83 9.03 17.78
CA GLN A 123 10.85 9.71 16.92
C GLN A 123 10.20 8.74 15.94
N ARG A 124 10.97 7.83 15.36
CA ARG A 124 10.45 6.82 14.44
C ARG A 124 9.52 5.85 15.14
N ILE A 125 9.91 5.31 16.32
CA ILE A 125 9.06 4.44 17.14
C ILE A 125 7.72 5.13 17.42
N ARG A 126 7.74 6.37 17.92
CA ARG A 126 6.52 7.13 18.22
C ARG A 126 5.64 7.31 16.98
N SER A 127 6.23 7.76 15.87
CA SER A 127 5.48 8.02 14.64
C SER A 127 4.83 6.77 14.05
N VAL A 128 5.50 5.62 14.13
CA VAL A 128 5.00 4.35 13.58
C VAL A 128 4.03 3.66 14.52
N ALA A 129 4.18 3.83 15.85
CA ALA A 129 3.21 3.33 16.82
C ALA A 129 1.89 4.11 16.77
N PHE A 130 1.94 5.41 16.48
CA PHE A 130 0.76 6.28 16.54
C PHE A 130 -0.34 5.91 15.54
N ILE A 131 0.01 5.68 14.26
CA ILE A 131 -1.00 5.44 13.21
C ILE A 131 -1.78 4.14 13.48
N PRO A 132 -1.13 2.97 13.71
CA PRO A 132 -1.86 1.75 14.02
C PRO A 132 -2.60 1.83 15.35
N ALA A 133 -2.07 2.54 16.36
CA ALA A 133 -2.81 2.77 17.60
C ALA A 133 -4.14 3.50 17.36
N LEU A 134 -4.10 4.57 16.55
CA LEU A 134 -5.30 5.34 16.22
C LEU A 134 -6.28 4.50 15.40
N VAL A 135 -5.82 3.81 14.36
CA VAL A 135 -6.68 3.00 13.48
C VAL A 135 -7.30 1.82 14.24
N VAL A 136 -6.49 1.05 14.97
CA VAL A 136 -6.99 -0.14 15.68
C VAL A 136 -7.83 0.25 16.88
N GLY A 137 -7.50 1.32 17.60
CA GLY A 137 -8.36 1.85 18.66
C GLY A 137 -9.71 2.31 18.11
N ALA A 138 -9.72 3.01 16.98
CA ALA A 138 -10.95 3.45 16.32
C ALA A 138 -11.81 2.28 15.81
N LEU A 139 -11.21 1.20 15.32
CA LEU A 139 -11.93 0.00 14.90
C LEU A 139 -12.43 -0.82 16.10
N ALA A 140 -11.60 -0.97 17.14
CA ALA A 140 -11.96 -1.75 18.32
C ALA A 140 -13.17 -1.17 19.06
N GLN A 141 -13.32 0.16 19.10
CA GLN A 141 -14.51 0.78 19.71
C GLN A 141 -15.83 0.35 19.03
N LEU A 142 -15.78 -0.06 17.75
CA LEU A 142 -16.95 -0.49 16.99
C LEU A 142 -17.41 -1.88 17.43
N VAL A 143 -16.46 -2.74 17.84
CA VAL A 143 -16.73 -4.09 18.37
C VAL A 143 -17.60 -4.04 19.63
N ALA A 144 -17.46 -2.98 20.44
CA ALA A 144 -18.26 -2.76 21.63
C ALA A 144 -19.77 -2.52 21.36
N ARG A 145 -20.19 -2.42 20.09
CA ARG A 145 -21.62 -2.38 19.73
C ARG A 145 -22.26 -3.78 19.76
N GLU A 146 -21.46 -4.82 19.58
CA GLU A 146 -21.95 -6.20 19.35
C GLU A 146 -21.45 -7.19 20.40
N VAL A 147 -20.41 -6.82 21.16
CA VAL A 147 -19.77 -7.67 22.18
C VAL A 147 -19.73 -6.93 23.51
N GLU A 148 -19.77 -7.68 24.62
CA GLU A 148 -19.69 -7.11 25.97
C GLU A 148 -18.45 -6.22 26.17
N GLY A 149 -18.61 -5.19 27.00
CA GLY A 149 -17.56 -4.24 27.36
C GLY A 149 -17.86 -2.81 26.92
N SER A 150 -17.18 -1.84 27.54
CA SER A 150 -17.36 -0.43 27.20
C SER A 150 -16.59 -0.05 25.92
N ARG A 151 -17.12 0.90 25.14
CA ARG A 151 -16.43 1.47 23.96
C ARG A 151 -15.03 1.98 24.31
N ALA A 152 -14.88 2.61 25.48
CA ALA A 152 -13.60 3.12 25.96
C ALA A 152 -12.59 1.99 26.23
N ALA A 153 -13.03 0.89 26.86
CA ALA A 153 -12.17 -0.25 27.16
C ALA A 153 -11.61 -0.88 25.87
N TRP A 154 -12.48 -1.14 24.88
CA TRP A 154 -12.09 -1.65 23.57
C TRP A 154 -11.20 -0.66 22.80
N ALA A 155 -11.52 0.63 22.82
CA ALA A 155 -10.70 1.65 22.16
C ALA A 155 -9.28 1.71 22.76
N MET A 156 -9.15 1.65 24.08
CA MET A 156 -7.85 1.68 24.77
C MET A 156 -7.03 0.42 24.53
N SER A 157 -7.64 -0.77 24.60
CA SER A 157 -6.94 -2.03 24.33
C SER A 157 -6.54 -2.16 22.86
N GLY A 158 -7.41 -1.74 21.94
CA GLY A 158 -7.11 -1.63 20.52
C GLY A 158 -5.97 -0.65 20.23
N ALA A 159 -5.97 0.51 20.87
CA ALA A 159 -4.88 1.48 20.72
C ALA A 159 -3.55 0.97 21.28
N ALA A 160 -3.56 0.31 22.44
CA ALA A 160 -2.37 -0.29 23.04
C ALA A 160 -1.80 -1.40 22.15
N PHE A 161 -2.66 -2.29 21.63
CA PHE A 161 -2.26 -3.33 20.69
C PHE A 161 -1.70 -2.75 19.39
N GLY A 162 -2.38 -1.76 18.79
CA GLY A 162 -1.89 -1.08 17.59
C GLY A 162 -0.52 -0.41 17.81
N ALA A 163 -0.35 0.27 18.95
CA ALA A 163 0.94 0.85 19.32
C ALA A 163 2.03 -0.23 19.41
N LEU A 164 1.75 -1.35 20.07
CA LEU A 164 2.66 -2.48 20.20
C LEU A 164 3.09 -3.03 18.85
N VAL A 165 2.16 -3.24 17.92
CA VAL A 165 2.45 -3.70 16.54
C VAL A 165 3.48 -2.77 15.88
N GLY A 166 3.28 -1.44 15.99
CA GLY A 166 4.22 -0.46 15.45
C GLY A 166 5.59 -0.48 16.12
N VAL A 167 5.63 -0.67 17.45
CA VAL A 167 6.88 -0.76 18.23
C VAL A 167 7.66 -2.03 17.88
N VAL A 168 6.98 -3.18 17.77
CA VAL A 168 7.58 -4.46 17.36
C VAL A 168 8.22 -4.32 15.99
N TYR A 169 7.51 -3.74 15.02
CA TYR A 169 8.03 -3.49 13.68
C TYR A 169 9.33 -2.66 13.70
N VAL A 170 9.36 -1.51 14.40
CA VAL A 170 10.54 -0.63 14.43
C VAL A 170 11.70 -1.27 15.19
N SER A 171 11.42 -1.94 16.31
CA SER A 171 12.44 -2.57 17.16
C SER A 171 13.10 -3.74 16.41
N ALA A 172 12.30 -4.62 15.80
CA ALA A 172 12.78 -5.72 14.98
C ALA A 172 13.63 -5.24 13.79
N ALA A 173 13.18 -4.19 13.10
CA ALA A 173 13.95 -3.60 12.00
C ALA A 173 15.28 -2.99 12.47
N THR A 174 15.30 -2.32 13.62
CA THR A 174 16.52 -1.69 14.17
C THR A 174 17.53 -2.74 14.58
N ILE A 175 17.08 -3.78 15.29
CA ILE A 175 17.93 -4.88 15.76
C ILE A 175 18.49 -5.66 14.56
N ALA A 176 17.65 -6.06 13.61
CA ALA A 176 18.10 -6.77 12.41
C ALA A 176 19.09 -5.95 11.57
N HIS A 177 18.89 -4.63 11.48
CA HIS A 177 19.81 -3.75 10.79
C HIS A 177 21.17 -3.62 11.50
N ALA A 178 21.15 -3.44 12.82
CA ALA A 178 22.36 -3.31 13.65
C ALA A 178 23.18 -4.61 13.71
N MET A 179 22.51 -5.76 13.65
CA MET A 179 23.14 -7.08 13.59
C MET A 179 23.57 -7.49 12.17
N ALA A 180 23.34 -6.63 11.17
CA ALA A 180 23.65 -6.90 9.77
C ALA A 180 23.04 -8.22 9.25
N VAL A 181 21.81 -8.56 9.68
CA VAL A 181 21.13 -9.80 9.29
C VAL A 181 21.00 -9.85 7.77
N PRO A 182 21.49 -10.93 7.10
CA PRO A 182 21.36 -11.05 5.66
C PRO A 182 19.89 -11.27 5.26
N ARG A 183 19.52 -10.79 4.06
CA ARG A 183 18.13 -10.82 3.55
C ARG A 183 17.46 -12.19 3.59
N TRP A 184 18.22 -13.24 3.26
CA TRP A 184 17.70 -14.60 3.23
C TRP A 184 17.31 -15.08 4.64
N LEU A 185 18.14 -14.79 5.64
CA LEU A 185 17.89 -15.18 7.03
C LEU A 185 16.73 -14.39 7.63
N ALA A 186 16.65 -13.08 7.35
CA ALA A 186 15.51 -12.26 7.74
C ALA A 186 14.20 -12.77 7.12
N SER A 187 14.26 -13.21 5.86
CA SER A 187 13.09 -13.79 5.19
C SER A 187 12.70 -15.15 5.79
N LEU A 188 13.68 -16.02 6.07
CA LEU A 188 13.44 -17.32 6.70
C LEU A 188 12.82 -17.17 8.09
N ILE A 189 13.42 -16.35 8.97
CA ILE A 189 12.91 -16.11 10.33
C ILE A 189 11.50 -15.52 10.26
N GLY A 190 11.27 -14.55 9.38
CA GLY A 190 9.97 -13.89 9.24
C GLY A 190 8.89 -14.86 8.75
N THR A 191 9.21 -15.64 7.71
CA THR A 191 8.29 -16.65 7.16
C THR A 191 7.98 -17.75 8.18
N LEU A 192 8.98 -18.26 8.91
CA LEU A 192 8.75 -19.29 9.94
C LEU A 192 7.90 -18.75 11.10
N THR A 193 8.14 -17.51 11.54
CA THR A 193 7.37 -16.88 12.62
C THR A 193 5.90 -16.70 12.21
N VAL A 194 5.66 -16.19 11.00
CA VAL A 194 4.29 -16.03 10.46
C VAL A 194 3.63 -17.39 10.24
N ALA A 195 4.34 -18.37 9.70
CA ALA A 195 3.80 -19.71 9.46
C ALA A 195 3.42 -20.42 10.77
N TRP A 196 4.27 -20.34 11.81
CA TRP A 196 3.96 -20.85 13.14
C TRP A 196 2.72 -20.16 13.69
N GLN A 197 2.71 -18.82 13.72
CA GLN A 197 1.58 -18.07 14.28
C GLN A 197 0.27 -18.35 13.53
N LEU A 198 0.33 -18.49 12.20
CA LEU A 198 -0.83 -18.82 11.38
C LEU A 198 -1.30 -20.26 11.66
N ALA A 199 -0.40 -21.23 11.78
CA ALA A 199 -0.74 -22.60 12.14
C ALA A 199 -1.38 -22.66 13.54
N ALA A 200 -0.87 -21.90 14.51
CA ALA A 200 -1.47 -21.76 15.83
C ALA A 200 -2.89 -21.17 15.75
N ALA A 201 -3.10 -20.11 14.97
CA ALA A 201 -4.41 -19.50 14.79
C ALA A 201 -5.40 -20.47 14.12
N VAL A 202 -5.01 -21.12 13.03
CA VAL A 202 -5.86 -22.07 12.29
C VAL A 202 -6.23 -23.28 13.16
N THR A 203 -5.28 -23.85 13.89
CA THR A 203 -5.55 -24.99 14.79
C THR A 203 -6.46 -24.60 15.95
N THR A 204 -6.23 -23.44 16.57
CA THR A 204 -7.09 -22.91 17.65
C THR A 204 -8.52 -22.68 17.16
N TRP A 205 -8.69 -22.20 15.93
CA TRP A 205 -10.02 -21.91 15.39
C TRP A 205 -10.77 -23.15 14.91
N ASN A 206 -10.07 -24.09 14.27
CA ASN A 206 -10.68 -25.29 13.67
C ASN A 206 -10.95 -26.42 14.67
N ARG A 207 -10.22 -26.46 15.81
CA ARG A 207 -10.30 -27.57 16.77
C ARG A 207 -10.74 -27.12 18.16
N TRP A 208 -11.47 -26.02 18.25
CA TRP A 208 -11.88 -25.47 19.54
C TRP A 208 -12.78 -26.43 20.33
N ASP A 209 -13.67 -27.14 19.65
CA ASP A 209 -14.63 -28.05 20.28
C ASP A 209 -14.02 -29.44 20.60
N ASP A 210 -12.75 -29.65 20.29
CA ASP A 210 -12.04 -30.91 20.51
C ASP A 210 -11.18 -30.82 21.79
N PRO A 211 -11.63 -31.41 22.92
CA PRO A 211 -10.92 -31.33 24.20
C PRO A 211 -9.57 -32.09 24.20
N ASP A 212 -9.37 -33.02 23.27
CA ASP A 212 -8.13 -33.81 23.14
C ASP A 212 -7.13 -33.18 22.17
N ALA A 213 -7.48 -32.06 21.52
CA ALA A 213 -6.60 -31.38 20.59
C ALA A 213 -5.41 -30.74 21.31
N PHE A 214 -4.20 -31.05 20.82
CA PHE A 214 -2.99 -30.36 21.27
C PHE A 214 -3.08 -28.86 21.00
N ALA A 215 -3.03 -28.06 22.06
CA ALA A 215 -2.98 -26.60 21.98
C ALA A 215 -1.65 -26.14 21.35
N VAL A 216 -1.71 -25.66 20.10
CA VAL A 216 -0.56 -25.04 19.45
C VAL A 216 -0.45 -23.59 19.91
N VAL A 217 0.51 -23.31 20.77
CA VAL A 217 0.77 -21.95 21.24
C VAL A 217 1.54 -21.18 20.18
N GLY A 218 0.96 -20.07 19.72
CA GLY A 218 1.60 -19.15 18.78
C GLY A 218 2.58 -18.21 19.50
N PRO A 219 3.73 -17.88 18.89
CA PRO A 219 4.75 -17.04 19.51
C PRO A 219 4.25 -15.62 19.86
N ALA A 220 3.20 -15.13 19.20
CA ALA A 220 2.63 -13.81 19.40
C ALA A 220 1.23 -13.85 20.03
N ASN A 221 0.81 -14.98 20.61
CA ASN A 221 -0.51 -15.09 21.26
C ASN A 221 -0.64 -14.12 22.45
N LEU A 222 0.44 -13.90 23.22
CA LEU A 222 0.44 -12.95 24.34
C LEU A 222 0.44 -11.49 23.86
N ASP A 223 1.04 -11.19 22.71
CA ASP A 223 0.92 -9.86 22.12
C ASP A 223 -0.50 -9.63 21.61
N GLY A 224 -1.11 -10.64 21.01
CA GLY A 224 -2.50 -10.63 20.54
C GLY A 224 -3.53 -10.50 21.65
N SER A 225 -3.27 -11.05 22.85
CA SER A 225 -4.20 -10.98 23.97
C SER A 225 -4.40 -9.56 24.48
N LEU A 226 -3.41 -8.66 24.29
CA LEU A 226 -3.50 -7.25 24.67
C LEU A 226 -4.64 -6.51 23.98
N LEU A 227 -5.05 -6.95 22.78
CA LEU A 227 -6.21 -6.39 22.08
C LEU A 227 -7.51 -6.53 22.90
N PHE A 228 -7.60 -7.59 23.70
CA PHE A 228 -8.78 -7.97 24.48
C PHE A 228 -8.68 -7.55 25.95
N TRP A 229 -7.59 -6.91 26.36
CA TRP A 229 -7.30 -6.61 27.77
C TRP A 229 -8.36 -5.69 28.41
N GLY A 230 -8.96 -4.79 27.63
CA GLY A 230 -10.03 -3.91 28.12
C GLY A 230 -11.22 -4.66 28.71
N VAL A 231 -11.47 -5.89 28.23
CA VAL A 231 -12.56 -6.75 28.69
C VAL A 231 -12.03 -7.88 29.59
N ARG A 232 -10.87 -8.47 29.26
CA ARG A 232 -10.29 -9.59 30.00
C ARG A 232 -8.89 -9.27 30.52
N GLN A 233 -8.77 -9.02 31.82
CA GLN A 233 -7.50 -8.70 32.47
C GLN A 233 -6.76 -9.94 32.96
N ARG A 234 -5.67 -10.34 32.28
CA ARG A 234 -4.77 -11.41 32.72
C ARG A 234 -3.37 -10.86 32.97
N GLY A 235 -2.80 -11.13 34.14
CA GLY A 235 -1.45 -10.68 34.48
C GLY A 235 -0.36 -11.23 33.55
N VAL A 236 -0.58 -12.39 32.93
CA VAL A 236 0.34 -12.99 31.94
C VAL A 236 0.51 -12.13 30.69
N ASP A 237 -0.49 -11.31 30.33
CA ASP A 237 -0.44 -10.43 29.16
C ASP A 237 0.63 -9.32 29.32
N LEU A 238 1.02 -9.00 30.57
CA LEU A 238 2.13 -8.07 30.87
C LEU A 238 3.50 -8.58 30.39
N ILE A 239 3.66 -9.89 30.20
CA ILE A 239 4.91 -10.47 29.68
C ILE A 239 5.17 -9.94 28.26
N ALA A 240 4.14 -9.84 27.41
CA ALA A 240 4.27 -9.28 26.07
C ALA A 240 4.75 -7.83 26.11
N VAL A 241 4.16 -7.01 26.98
CA VAL A 241 4.61 -5.62 27.20
C VAL A 241 6.07 -5.58 27.64
N GLY A 242 6.47 -6.43 28.59
CA GLY A 242 7.85 -6.54 29.07
C GLY A 242 8.84 -6.93 27.98
N VAL A 243 8.50 -7.91 27.14
CA VAL A 243 9.32 -8.35 26.00
C VAL A 243 9.50 -7.22 24.98
N VAL A 244 8.44 -6.48 24.67
CA VAL A 244 8.48 -5.36 23.73
C VAL A 244 9.31 -4.19 24.29
N VAL A 245 9.17 -3.88 25.58
CA VAL A 245 10.00 -2.87 26.26
C VAL A 245 11.47 -3.29 26.24
N ALA A 246 11.78 -4.56 26.50
CA ALA A 246 13.14 -5.10 26.39
C ALA A 246 13.67 -4.97 24.95
N ALA A 247 12.88 -5.28 23.93
CA ALA A 247 13.26 -5.10 22.53
C ALA A 247 13.56 -3.63 22.18
N VAL A 248 12.78 -2.68 22.71
CA VAL A 248 13.05 -1.23 22.56
C VAL A 248 14.36 -0.86 23.24
N ALA A 249 14.61 -1.34 24.45
CA ALA A 249 15.85 -1.09 25.18
C ALA A 249 17.07 -1.62 24.39
N VAL A 250 16.97 -2.84 23.84
CA VAL A 250 17.99 -3.42 22.96
C VAL A 250 18.17 -2.57 21.70
N ALA A 251 17.10 -2.15 21.04
CA ALA A 251 17.16 -1.29 19.86
C ALA A 251 17.88 0.04 20.13
N ILE A 252 17.62 0.67 21.28
CA ILE A 252 18.28 1.90 21.74
C ILE A 252 19.75 1.64 22.09
N ALA A 253 20.07 0.48 22.68
CA ALA A 253 21.44 0.10 23.00
C ALA A 253 22.29 -0.12 21.74
N VAL A 254 21.73 -0.74 20.70
CA VAL A 254 22.43 -1.03 19.44
C VAL A 254 22.36 0.10 18.41
N ALA A 255 21.66 1.20 18.68
CA ALA A 255 21.48 2.32 17.75
C ALA A 255 22.80 2.92 17.22
N GLY A 256 23.90 2.85 17.99
CA GLY A 256 25.22 3.30 17.54
C GLY A 256 25.88 2.40 16.48
N ARG A 257 25.38 1.17 16.30
CA ARG A 257 25.90 0.17 15.36
C ARG A 257 25.16 0.15 14.01
N LEU A 258 24.24 1.08 13.77
CA LEU A 258 23.54 1.16 12.49
C LEU A 258 24.52 1.48 11.35
N ARG A 259 24.34 0.83 10.21
CA ARG A 259 25.24 0.97 9.05
C ARG A 259 24.95 2.29 8.36
N LEU A 260 25.98 3.12 8.16
CA LEU A 260 25.81 4.48 7.67
C LEU A 260 25.46 4.54 6.18
N GLU A 261 26.06 3.70 5.33
CA GLU A 261 25.85 3.76 3.88
C GLU A 261 24.39 3.43 3.48
N PRO A 262 23.75 2.36 4.02
CA PRO A 262 22.35 2.10 3.71
C PRO A 262 21.42 3.19 4.26
N LEU A 263 21.74 3.77 5.43
CA LEU A 263 20.99 4.87 6.02
C LEU A 263 21.07 6.14 5.16
N GLU A 264 22.26 6.49 4.65
CA GLU A 264 22.46 7.64 3.77
C GLU A 264 21.71 7.45 2.45
N ARG A 265 21.89 6.29 1.79
CA ARG A 265 21.19 5.98 0.54
C ARG A 265 19.68 6.07 0.71
N ARG A 266 19.14 5.50 1.79
CA ARG A 266 17.71 5.58 2.13
C ARG A 266 17.30 7.02 2.42
N GLY A 267 18.11 7.77 3.17
CA GLY A 267 17.88 9.18 3.51
C GLY A 267 17.76 10.07 2.27
N GLN A 268 18.69 9.93 1.32
CA GLN A 268 18.67 10.64 0.04
C GLN A 268 17.38 10.34 -0.75
N LEU A 269 17.06 9.06 -0.93
CA LEU A 269 15.86 8.65 -1.66
C LEU A 269 14.57 9.12 -0.98
N VAL A 270 14.48 9.07 0.35
CA VAL A 270 13.32 9.58 1.10
C VAL A 270 13.21 11.10 1.00
N SER A 271 14.33 11.82 1.00
CA SER A 271 14.33 13.28 0.81
C SER A 271 13.86 13.64 -0.59
N GLN A 272 14.37 12.96 -1.63
CA GLN A 272 13.91 13.13 -3.01
C GLN A 272 12.44 12.76 -3.17
N LEU A 273 11.97 11.70 -2.50
CA LEU A 273 10.57 11.28 -2.51
C LEU A 273 9.67 12.37 -1.91
N LYS A 274 10.07 12.94 -0.76
CA LYS A 274 9.32 14.03 -0.12
C LYS A 274 9.29 15.27 -1.01
N PHE A 275 10.42 15.62 -1.61
CA PHE A 275 10.50 16.75 -2.53
C PHE A 275 9.61 16.53 -3.77
N ALA A 276 9.71 15.36 -4.40
CA ALA A 276 8.87 15.00 -5.54
C ALA A 276 7.38 14.99 -5.15
N ALA A 277 7.04 14.50 -3.96
CA ALA A 277 5.66 14.53 -3.46
C ALA A 277 5.17 15.96 -3.20
N THR A 278 6.00 16.86 -2.68
CA THR A 278 5.64 18.28 -2.48
C THR A 278 5.48 19.03 -3.80
N VAL A 279 6.26 18.67 -4.82
CA VAL A 279 6.15 19.23 -6.19
C VAL A 279 5.05 18.50 -6.99
N GLN A 280 4.37 17.52 -6.40
CA GLN A 280 3.39 16.66 -7.06
C GLN A 280 3.93 15.98 -8.33
N ASP A 281 5.23 15.75 -8.39
CA ASP A 281 5.87 14.95 -9.45
C ASP A 281 5.69 13.47 -9.14
N ILE A 282 4.48 12.97 -9.43
CA ILE A 282 4.05 11.60 -9.10
C ILE A 282 4.94 10.56 -9.80
N ARG A 283 5.44 10.86 -11.01
CA ARG A 283 6.33 9.98 -11.76
C ARG A 283 7.64 9.76 -11.03
N THR A 284 8.28 10.85 -10.60
CA THR A 284 9.49 10.76 -9.79
C THR A 284 9.21 10.07 -8.46
N VAL A 285 8.05 10.32 -7.82
CA VAL A 285 7.65 9.61 -6.59
C VAL A 285 7.56 8.10 -6.80
N VAL A 286 6.90 7.64 -7.87
CA VAL A 286 6.74 6.22 -8.19
C VAL A 286 8.08 5.55 -8.49
N LEU A 287 8.94 6.20 -9.28
CA LEU A 287 10.29 5.71 -9.58
C LEU A 287 11.15 5.60 -8.32
N LEU A 288 11.19 6.64 -7.50
CA LEU A 288 11.95 6.65 -6.24
C LEU A 288 11.42 5.63 -5.24
N ARG A 289 10.10 5.41 -5.18
CA ARG A 289 9.49 4.36 -4.35
C ARG A 289 9.94 2.96 -4.79
N ARG A 290 10.02 2.70 -6.11
CA ARG A 290 10.53 1.44 -6.66
C ARG A 290 12.00 1.24 -6.32
N GLN A 291 12.81 2.30 -6.43
CA GLN A 291 14.23 2.29 -6.04
C GLN A 291 14.42 2.03 -4.53
N LEU A 292 13.59 2.64 -3.67
CA LEU A 292 13.58 2.40 -2.23
C LEU A 292 13.27 0.94 -1.86
N ARG A 293 12.43 0.27 -2.65
CA ARG A 293 12.10 -1.16 -2.45
C ARG A 293 13.11 -2.11 -3.09
N ALA A 294 14.16 -1.58 -3.73
CA ALA A 294 15.09 -2.36 -4.55
C ALA A 294 14.37 -3.24 -5.61
N GLU A 295 13.20 -2.79 -6.09
CA GLU A 295 12.39 -3.51 -7.07
C GLU A 295 12.76 -3.05 -8.49
N SER A 296 13.95 -3.46 -8.96
CA SER A 296 14.31 -3.29 -10.37
C SER A 296 13.73 -4.42 -11.21
N VAL A 297 13.06 -4.08 -12.32
CA VAL A 297 12.63 -5.06 -13.33
C VAL A 297 13.86 -5.79 -13.87
N ARG A 298 13.74 -7.11 -14.12
CA ARG A 298 14.87 -7.90 -14.64
C ARG A 298 15.29 -7.36 -16.00
N SER A 299 16.60 -7.28 -16.23
CA SER A 299 17.14 -6.89 -17.55
C SER A 299 16.84 -7.92 -18.64
N ARG A 300 16.74 -9.21 -18.28
CA ARG A 300 16.40 -10.32 -19.18
C ARG A 300 15.06 -10.95 -18.79
N PRO A 301 14.18 -11.24 -19.77
CA PRO A 301 12.93 -11.94 -19.52
C PRO A 301 13.20 -13.39 -19.06
N TRP A 302 12.27 -13.95 -18.28
CA TRP A 302 12.29 -15.36 -17.85
C TRP A 302 12.24 -16.31 -19.05
N VAL A 303 11.35 -16.01 -19.98
CA VAL A 303 11.17 -16.77 -21.22
C VAL A 303 11.79 -15.95 -22.34
N GLY A 304 12.77 -16.53 -23.03
CA GLY A 304 13.32 -15.94 -24.25
C GLY A 304 12.23 -15.86 -25.30
N VAL A 305 11.49 -14.75 -25.38
CA VAL A 305 10.56 -14.50 -26.47
C VAL A 305 11.42 -14.30 -27.70
N GLY A 306 11.69 -15.39 -28.42
CA GLY A 306 12.65 -15.50 -29.50
C GLY A 306 12.61 -14.29 -30.43
N ALA A 307 13.48 -13.32 -30.17
CA ALA A 307 13.97 -12.48 -31.23
C ALA A 307 14.88 -13.40 -32.03
N ARG A 308 14.30 -14.17 -32.96
CA ARG A 308 15.09 -14.65 -34.10
C ARG A 308 15.77 -13.41 -34.62
N ARG A 309 17.08 -13.28 -34.38
CA ARG A 309 17.93 -12.37 -35.13
C ARG A 309 17.66 -12.71 -36.58
N ARG A 310 16.80 -11.94 -37.25
CA ARG A 310 16.81 -11.93 -38.71
C ARG A 310 18.20 -11.41 -39.03
N SER A 311 19.04 -12.32 -39.52
CA SER A 311 20.30 -11.99 -40.15
C SER A 311 20.07 -10.79 -41.05
N THR A 312 20.70 -9.66 -40.71
CA THR A 312 20.71 -8.43 -41.50
C THR A 312 21.62 -8.58 -42.73
N SER A 313 21.52 -9.69 -43.44
CA SER A 313 22.35 -10.00 -44.62
C SER A 313 21.58 -10.03 -45.94
N SER A 314 20.32 -9.62 -45.98
CA SER A 314 19.66 -9.32 -47.26
C SER A 314 18.68 -8.15 -47.12
N ALA A 315 19.21 -6.94 -47.22
CA ALA A 315 18.42 -5.75 -47.50
C ALA A 315 17.90 -5.80 -48.94
N ARG A 316 16.83 -6.58 -49.18
CA ARG A 316 15.92 -6.32 -50.29
C ARG A 316 14.87 -5.34 -49.80
N PRO A 317 14.56 -4.26 -50.52
CA PRO A 317 13.50 -3.33 -50.13
C PRO A 317 12.17 -4.08 -50.17
N ALA A 318 11.65 -4.41 -49.00
CA ALA A 318 10.36 -5.05 -48.87
C ALA A 318 9.28 -4.08 -49.34
N SER A 319 8.59 -4.47 -50.41
CA SER A 319 7.34 -3.88 -50.87
C SER A 319 6.40 -3.64 -49.68
N ARG A 320 5.91 -2.40 -49.56
CA ARG A 320 5.00 -1.94 -48.50
C ARG A 320 3.76 -2.84 -48.46
N PRO A 321 3.48 -3.55 -47.35
CA PRO A 321 2.23 -4.29 -47.22
C PRO A 321 1.09 -3.28 -47.03
N HIS A 322 0.36 -3.01 -48.10
CA HIS A 322 -0.94 -2.36 -48.05
C HIS A 322 -1.96 -3.41 -47.57
N SER A 323 -2.70 -3.10 -46.49
CA SER A 323 -3.93 -3.77 -45.98
C SER A 323 -3.91 -4.63 -44.69
N SER A 324 -2.87 -4.59 -43.83
CA SER A 324 -2.95 -5.24 -42.48
C SER A 324 -2.33 -4.47 -41.31
N GLY A 325 -2.21 -3.13 -41.38
CA GLY A 325 -1.48 -2.31 -40.40
C GLY A 325 -1.97 -2.42 -38.94
N ARG A 326 -3.29 -2.36 -38.70
CA ARG A 326 -3.84 -2.31 -37.32
C ARG A 326 -3.62 -3.60 -36.51
N SER A 327 -3.61 -4.77 -37.15
CA SER A 327 -3.42 -6.05 -36.45
C SER A 327 -1.95 -6.25 -36.07
N VAL A 328 -1.02 -5.83 -36.94
CA VAL A 328 0.42 -5.88 -36.68
C VAL A 328 0.81 -4.92 -35.54
N GLU A 329 0.23 -3.71 -35.51
CA GLU A 329 0.43 -2.74 -34.44
C GLU A 329 -0.05 -3.27 -33.07
N ARG A 330 -1.28 -3.80 -33.01
CA ARG A 330 -1.83 -4.41 -31.78
C ARG A 330 -0.97 -5.58 -31.31
N ALA A 331 -0.58 -6.47 -32.21
CA ALA A 331 0.29 -7.61 -31.88
C ALA A 331 1.65 -7.16 -31.34
N MET A 332 2.22 -6.08 -31.87
CA MET A 332 3.46 -5.49 -31.35
C MET A 332 3.28 -4.94 -29.94
N ILE A 333 2.19 -4.20 -29.69
CA ILE A 333 1.85 -3.63 -28.38
C ILE A 333 1.65 -4.76 -27.35
N TRP A 334 0.87 -5.78 -27.69
CA TRP A 334 0.62 -6.92 -26.80
C TRP A 334 1.91 -7.70 -26.50
N ARG A 335 2.77 -7.89 -27.51
CA ARG A 335 4.08 -8.53 -27.31
C ARG A 335 4.96 -7.72 -26.37
N ARG A 336 4.98 -6.38 -26.47
CA ARG A 336 5.71 -5.51 -25.52
C ARG A 336 5.19 -5.71 -24.10
N GLY A 337 3.87 -5.73 -23.91
CA GLY A 337 3.25 -5.96 -22.60
C GLY A 337 3.58 -7.33 -22.00
N LEU A 338 3.52 -8.39 -22.81
CA LEU A 338 3.91 -9.74 -22.38
C LEU A 338 5.40 -9.82 -22.02
N VAL A 339 6.27 -9.15 -22.79
CA VAL A 339 7.71 -9.09 -22.47
C VAL A 339 7.95 -8.32 -21.16
N ALA A 340 7.24 -7.22 -20.91
CA ALA A 340 7.31 -6.49 -19.65
C ALA A 340 6.91 -7.40 -18.45
N MET A 341 5.81 -8.15 -18.58
CA MET A 341 5.39 -9.13 -17.57
C MET A 341 6.40 -10.26 -17.36
N SER A 342 7.01 -10.73 -18.44
CA SER A 342 8.05 -11.77 -18.37
C SER A 342 9.36 -11.29 -17.71
N ARG A 343 9.48 -10.01 -17.33
CA ARG A 343 10.63 -9.47 -16.59
C ARG A 343 10.33 -9.21 -15.12
N LEU A 344 9.11 -9.51 -14.66
CA LEU A 344 8.76 -9.33 -13.25
C LEU A 344 9.62 -10.25 -12.36
N PRO A 345 10.15 -9.73 -11.23
CA PRO A 345 10.92 -10.54 -10.30
C PRO A 345 10.02 -11.56 -9.59
N PHE A 346 10.58 -12.72 -9.21
CA PHE A 346 9.84 -13.79 -8.54
C PHE A 346 9.14 -13.31 -7.26
N SER A 347 9.80 -12.43 -6.50
CA SER A 347 9.23 -11.81 -5.30
C SER A 347 7.94 -11.03 -5.56
N ARG A 348 7.81 -10.40 -6.73
CA ARG A 348 6.59 -9.71 -7.14
C ARG A 348 5.49 -10.70 -7.52
N LEU A 349 5.82 -11.80 -8.19
CA LEU A 349 4.85 -12.85 -8.51
C LEU A 349 4.29 -13.50 -7.24
N ILE A 350 5.13 -13.80 -6.24
CA ILE A 350 4.66 -14.27 -4.93
C ILE A 350 3.72 -13.24 -4.30
N ARG A 351 4.08 -11.95 -4.30
CA ARG A 351 3.24 -10.89 -3.73
C ARG A 351 1.88 -10.80 -4.43
N ILE A 352 1.85 -10.90 -5.76
CA ILE A 352 0.61 -10.94 -6.55
C ILE A 352 -0.26 -12.12 -6.11
N ALA A 353 0.32 -13.32 -6.01
CA ALA A 353 -0.40 -14.51 -5.56
C ALA A 353 -0.96 -14.36 -4.13
N VAL A 354 -0.15 -13.82 -3.20
CA VAL A 354 -0.57 -13.58 -1.81
C VAL A 354 -1.66 -12.53 -1.72
N LEU A 355 -1.55 -11.39 -2.43
CA LEU A 355 -2.59 -10.36 -2.46
C LEU A 355 -3.90 -10.89 -3.04
N ALA A 356 -3.82 -11.71 -4.09
CA ALA A 356 -4.98 -12.36 -4.68
C ALA A 356 -5.66 -13.34 -3.71
N ALA A 357 -4.87 -14.18 -3.02
CA ALA A 357 -5.38 -15.10 -2.01
C ALA A 357 -6.03 -14.37 -0.83
N ILE A 358 -5.40 -13.31 -0.32
CA ILE A 358 -5.96 -12.46 0.75
C ILE A 358 -7.27 -11.82 0.29
N ALA A 359 -7.31 -11.24 -0.90
CA ALA A 359 -8.52 -10.64 -1.43
C ALA A 359 -9.64 -11.68 -1.59
N GLY A 360 -9.36 -12.85 -2.15
CA GLY A 360 -10.33 -13.93 -2.28
C GLY A 360 -10.88 -14.45 -0.95
N ALA A 361 -10.00 -14.76 -0.01
CA ALA A 361 -10.38 -15.17 1.34
C ALA A 361 -11.22 -14.07 2.03
N SER A 362 -10.80 -12.82 1.92
CA SER A 362 -11.54 -11.68 2.49
C SER A 362 -12.92 -11.52 1.84
N ALA A 363 -13.04 -11.69 0.52
CA ALA A 363 -14.33 -11.62 -0.17
C ALA A 363 -15.31 -12.68 0.34
N SER A 364 -14.83 -13.91 0.55
CA SER A 364 -15.62 -14.99 1.14
C SER A 364 -16.12 -14.62 2.55
N LEU A 365 -15.23 -14.10 3.39
CA LEU A 365 -15.56 -13.65 4.74
C LEU A 365 -16.47 -12.41 4.79
N VAL A 366 -16.45 -11.55 3.75
CA VAL A 366 -17.44 -10.48 3.59
C VAL A 366 -18.82 -11.05 3.32
N VAL A 367 -18.94 -12.16 2.58
CA VAL A 367 -20.24 -12.78 2.32
C VAL A 367 -20.75 -13.51 3.57
N THR A 368 -19.91 -14.28 4.25
CA THR A 368 -20.36 -15.19 5.31
C THR A 368 -20.26 -14.63 6.72
N SER A 369 -19.30 -13.74 7.00
CA SER A 369 -18.98 -13.32 8.36
C SER A 369 -19.24 -11.83 8.53
N SER A 370 -18.23 -11.00 8.27
CA SER A 370 -18.21 -9.59 8.65
C SER A 370 -17.87 -8.68 7.48
N PHE A 371 -18.56 -7.54 7.41
CA PHE A 371 -18.25 -6.53 6.42
C PHE A 371 -16.88 -5.85 6.64
N LEU A 372 -16.24 -6.01 7.81
CA LEU A 372 -14.88 -5.51 8.05
C LEU A 372 -13.84 -6.09 7.08
N PHE A 373 -14.07 -7.32 6.60
CA PHE A 373 -13.21 -7.94 5.60
C PHE A 373 -13.24 -7.23 4.24
N ALA A 374 -14.15 -6.26 4.03
CA ALA A 374 -14.15 -5.40 2.85
C ALA A 374 -12.86 -4.57 2.76
N VAL A 375 -12.26 -4.19 3.89
CA VAL A 375 -11.02 -3.40 3.93
C VAL A 375 -9.83 -4.18 3.35
N PRO A 376 -9.45 -5.37 3.86
CA PRO A 376 -8.38 -6.17 3.26
C PRO A 376 -8.74 -6.65 1.84
N PHE A 377 -10.01 -6.84 1.52
CA PHE A 377 -10.47 -7.13 0.15
C PHE A 377 -10.16 -5.99 -0.84
N VAL A 378 -10.68 -4.79 -0.60
CA VAL A 378 -10.46 -3.61 -1.48
C VAL A 378 -8.99 -3.24 -1.51
N GLY A 379 -8.32 -3.21 -0.36
CA GLY A 379 -6.89 -2.94 -0.27
C GLY A 379 -6.04 -3.97 -1.02
N GLY A 380 -6.39 -5.25 -0.90
CA GLY A 380 -5.74 -6.35 -1.62
C GLY A 380 -5.87 -6.20 -3.14
N LEU A 381 -7.08 -5.93 -3.64
CA LEU A 381 -7.33 -5.74 -5.07
C LEU A 381 -6.68 -4.46 -5.64
N PHE A 382 -6.73 -3.36 -4.90
CA PHE A 382 -6.05 -2.12 -5.29
C PHE A 382 -4.54 -2.34 -5.43
N LEU A 383 -3.91 -2.97 -4.44
CA LEU A 383 -2.48 -3.28 -4.48
C LEU A 383 -2.16 -4.29 -5.59
N LEU A 384 -2.99 -5.32 -5.78
CA LEU A 384 -2.86 -6.29 -6.86
C LEU A 384 -2.88 -5.60 -8.24
N GLY A 385 -3.80 -4.66 -8.45
CA GLY A 385 -3.87 -3.87 -9.68
C GLY A 385 -2.62 -3.03 -9.90
N LEU A 386 -2.08 -2.38 -8.85
CA LEU A 386 -0.81 -1.62 -8.96
C LEU A 386 0.38 -2.51 -9.37
N GLU A 387 0.40 -3.77 -8.94
CA GLU A 387 1.45 -4.72 -9.34
C GLU A 387 1.29 -5.20 -10.79
N ALA A 388 0.04 -5.31 -11.26
CA ALA A 388 -0.28 -5.88 -12.57
C ALA A 388 -0.10 -4.89 -13.73
N ILE A 389 -0.36 -3.60 -13.51
CA ILE A 389 -0.34 -2.56 -14.56
C ILE A 389 1.06 -2.08 -14.98
N GLU A 390 2.12 -2.79 -14.58
CA GLU A 390 3.51 -2.47 -14.94
C GLU A 390 3.73 -2.19 -16.44
N PRO A 391 3.16 -2.96 -17.39
CA PRO A 391 3.28 -2.66 -18.82
C PRO A 391 2.75 -1.27 -19.21
N LEU A 392 1.61 -0.87 -18.66
CA LEU A 392 1.00 0.44 -18.93
C LEU A 392 1.85 1.56 -18.33
N ALA A 393 2.31 1.38 -17.09
CA ALA A 393 3.16 2.36 -16.42
C ALA A 393 4.46 2.63 -17.21
N GLN A 394 5.09 1.59 -17.77
CA GLN A 394 6.30 1.73 -18.58
C GLN A 394 6.10 2.52 -19.87
N GLU A 395 4.92 2.41 -20.50
CA GLU A 395 4.57 3.18 -21.69
C GLU A 395 4.34 4.65 -21.33
N ILE A 396 3.57 4.91 -20.27
CA ILE A 396 3.32 6.27 -19.76
C ILE A 396 4.63 6.96 -19.33
N ASP A 397 5.58 6.18 -18.80
CA ASP A 397 6.92 6.64 -18.43
C ASP A 397 7.83 6.95 -19.63
N ARG A 398 7.36 6.91 -20.88
CA ARG A 398 8.19 7.21 -22.06
C ARG A 398 7.40 8.00 -23.12
N PRO A 399 6.94 9.22 -22.79
CA PRO A 399 6.08 10.01 -23.67
C PRO A 399 6.71 10.24 -25.06
N ASP A 400 8.01 10.51 -25.13
CA ASP A 400 8.72 10.72 -26.41
C ASP A 400 8.60 9.52 -27.38
N LEU A 401 8.58 8.30 -26.83
CA LEU A 401 8.43 7.08 -27.62
C LEU A 401 6.97 6.78 -27.95
N THR A 402 6.07 7.10 -27.01
CA THR A 402 4.63 6.97 -27.17
C THR A 402 4.11 7.90 -28.28
N ASP A 403 4.60 9.13 -28.33
CA ASP A 403 4.20 10.16 -29.31
C ASP A 403 4.75 9.91 -30.71
N GLY A 404 5.85 9.19 -30.81
CA GLY A 404 6.41 8.76 -32.08
C GLY A 404 5.60 7.66 -32.78
N LEU A 405 4.58 7.09 -32.13
CA LEU A 405 3.72 6.06 -32.73
C LEU A 405 2.53 6.69 -33.45
N PRO A 406 2.18 6.26 -34.67
CA PRO A 406 1.04 6.77 -35.43
C PRO A 406 -0.29 6.18 -34.92
N VAL A 407 -0.50 6.16 -33.60
CA VAL A 407 -1.67 5.59 -32.93
C VAL A 407 -2.10 6.56 -31.83
N ASP A 408 -3.40 6.83 -31.72
CA ASP A 408 -3.93 7.67 -30.64
C ASP A 408 -3.53 7.12 -29.27
N ARG A 409 -2.98 8.00 -28.40
CA ARG A 409 -2.52 7.65 -27.04
C ARG A 409 -3.56 6.86 -26.24
N GLY A 410 -4.82 7.27 -26.30
CA GLY A 410 -5.91 6.58 -25.58
C GLY A 410 -6.09 5.12 -26.01
N TRP A 411 -6.00 4.83 -27.31
CA TRP A 411 -6.04 3.45 -27.82
C TRP A 411 -4.77 2.68 -27.45
N LEU A 412 -3.61 3.33 -27.47
CA LEU A 412 -2.35 2.72 -27.05
C LEU A 412 -2.40 2.29 -25.58
N PHE A 413 -2.89 3.15 -24.68
CA PHE A 413 -3.05 2.84 -23.25
C PHE A 413 -4.02 1.67 -23.04
N LEU A 414 -5.18 1.69 -23.72
CA LEU A 414 -6.15 0.61 -23.61
C LEU A 414 -5.57 -0.75 -24.08
N ASN A 415 -4.79 -0.77 -25.16
CA ASN A 415 -4.15 -2.00 -25.64
C ASN A 415 -3.06 -2.52 -24.68
N HIS A 416 -2.40 -1.66 -23.92
CA HIS A 416 -1.44 -2.08 -22.89
C HIS A 416 -2.11 -2.72 -21.67
N LEU A 417 -3.43 -2.59 -21.50
CA LEU A 417 -4.19 -3.26 -20.43
C LEU A 417 -4.47 -4.74 -20.71
N VAL A 418 -4.30 -5.22 -21.95
CA VAL A 418 -4.57 -6.63 -22.29
C VAL A 418 -3.66 -7.58 -21.51
N ALA A 419 -2.37 -7.27 -21.43
CA ALA A 419 -1.42 -8.12 -20.71
C ALA A 419 -1.68 -8.12 -19.17
N PRO A 420 -1.86 -6.96 -18.50
CA PRO A 420 -2.36 -6.88 -17.13
C PRO A 420 -3.67 -7.63 -16.90
N ALA A 421 -4.65 -7.51 -17.80
CA ALA A 421 -5.94 -8.21 -17.68
C ALA A 421 -5.77 -9.73 -17.66
N GLY A 422 -4.86 -10.26 -18.48
CA GLY A 422 -4.50 -11.69 -18.46
C GLY A 422 -3.83 -12.12 -17.15
N LEU A 423 -2.90 -11.32 -16.62
CA LEU A 423 -2.27 -11.58 -15.32
C LEU A 423 -3.29 -11.57 -14.18
N LEU A 424 -4.18 -10.58 -14.19
CA LEU A 424 -5.25 -10.43 -13.22
C LEU A 424 -6.26 -11.59 -13.32
N ALA A 425 -6.52 -12.13 -14.50
CA ALA A 425 -7.35 -13.33 -14.65
C ALA A 425 -6.71 -14.56 -13.99
N VAL A 426 -5.39 -14.75 -14.13
CA VAL A 426 -4.67 -15.82 -13.41
C VAL A 426 -4.70 -15.58 -11.90
N ALA A 427 -4.47 -14.34 -11.46
CA ALA A 427 -4.56 -13.98 -10.05
C ALA A 427 -5.98 -14.18 -9.50
N ALA A 428 -7.01 -13.90 -10.30
CA ALA A 428 -8.41 -14.12 -9.95
C ALA A 428 -8.69 -15.59 -9.65
N MET A 429 -8.08 -16.53 -10.38
CA MET A 429 -8.20 -17.96 -10.07
C MET A 429 -7.59 -18.32 -8.72
N ILE A 430 -6.48 -17.70 -8.33
CA ILE A 430 -5.87 -17.87 -7.00
C ILE A 430 -6.78 -17.27 -5.91
N GLY A 431 -7.42 -16.14 -6.18
CA GLY A 431 -8.40 -15.55 -5.29
C GLY A 431 -9.64 -16.45 -5.14
N ALA A 432 -10.16 -16.98 -6.24
CA ALA A 432 -11.30 -17.89 -6.23
C ALA A 432 -10.99 -19.15 -5.41
N THR A 433 -9.83 -19.78 -5.62
CA THR A 433 -9.44 -20.96 -4.83
C THR A 433 -9.32 -20.63 -3.34
N ALA A 434 -8.71 -19.50 -2.98
CA ALA A 434 -8.65 -19.06 -1.60
C ALA A 434 -10.06 -18.83 -0.99
N ALA A 435 -10.97 -18.22 -1.75
CA ALA A 435 -12.36 -18.03 -1.33
C ALA A 435 -13.07 -19.37 -1.09
N THR A 436 -12.88 -20.35 -1.98
CA THR A 436 -13.47 -21.70 -1.87
C THR A 436 -12.92 -22.52 -0.71
N VAL A 437 -11.66 -22.30 -0.33
CA VAL A 437 -11.04 -22.93 0.83
C VAL A 437 -11.62 -22.38 2.13
N VAL A 438 -11.97 -21.09 2.16
CA VAL A 438 -12.65 -20.47 3.29
C VAL A 438 -14.09 -20.95 3.40
N GLU A 439 -14.85 -20.89 2.30
CA GLU A 439 -16.24 -21.34 2.26
C GLU A 439 -16.53 -22.09 0.97
N SER A 440 -16.78 -23.40 1.08
CA SER A 440 -16.94 -24.27 -0.09
C SER A 440 -18.33 -24.14 -0.73
N SER A 441 -19.35 -23.73 0.04
CA SER A 441 -20.73 -23.57 -0.45
C SER A 441 -20.88 -22.52 -1.55
N HIS A 442 -20.02 -21.49 -1.56
CA HIS A 442 -20.03 -20.42 -2.56
C HIS A 442 -19.02 -20.62 -3.70
N ALA A 443 -18.44 -21.82 -3.86
CA ALA A 443 -17.36 -22.06 -4.82
C ALA A 443 -17.71 -21.65 -6.26
N LEU A 444 -18.91 -22.00 -6.73
CA LEU A 444 -19.34 -21.67 -8.09
C LEU A 444 -19.44 -20.15 -8.30
N ALA A 445 -20.02 -19.43 -7.34
CA ALA A 445 -20.11 -17.98 -7.40
C ALA A 445 -18.72 -17.31 -7.31
N ALA A 446 -17.82 -17.84 -6.48
CA ALA A 446 -16.46 -17.36 -6.36
C ALA A 446 -15.71 -17.43 -7.70
N PHE A 447 -15.77 -18.58 -8.40
CA PHE A 447 -15.14 -18.70 -9.72
C PHE A 447 -15.83 -17.85 -10.80
N ALA A 448 -17.16 -17.73 -10.77
CA ALA A 448 -17.90 -16.93 -11.74
C ALA A 448 -17.59 -15.42 -11.62
N LEU A 449 -17.45 -14.92 -10.39
CA LEU A 449 -17.22 -13.49 -10.12
C LEU A 449 -15.75 -13.11 -10.06
N ALA A 450 -14.82 -14.05 -9.89
CA ALA A 450 -13.42 -13.75 -9.65
C ALA A 450 -12.79 -12.81 -10.68
N VAL A 451 -12.90 -13.13 -11.98
CA VAL A 451 -12.29 -12.30 -13.04
C VAL A 451 -12.94 -10.91 -13.12
N PRO A 452 -14.29 -10.79 -13.21
CA PRO A 452 -14.98 -9.49 -13.15
C PRO A 452 -14.57 -8.64 -11.93
N VAL A 453 -14.55 -9.22 -10.74
CA VAL A 453 -14.27 -8.51 -9.49
C VAL A 453 -12.82 -8.03 -9.44
N VAL A 454 -11.85 -8.86 -9.85
CA VAL A 454 -10.45 -8.45 -9.88
C VAL A 454 -10.21 -7.35 -10.92
N TRP A 455 -10.86 -7.42 -12.09
CA TRP A 455 -10.77 -6.36 -13.10
C TRP A 455 -11.37 -5.03 -12.62
N THR A 456 -12.52 -5.05 -11.92
CA THR A 456 -13.05 -3.82 -11.32
C THR A 456 -12.18 -3.29 -10.19
N GLY A 457 -11.60 -4.17 -9.38
CA GLY A 457 -10.63 -3.81 -8.37
C GLY A 457 -9.39 -3.11 -8.94
N ALA A 458 -9.03 -3.39 -10.19
CA ALA A 458 -7.93 -2.74 -10.90
C ALA A 458 -8.28 -1.37 -11.53
N ILE A 459 -9.56 -0.94 -11.53
CA ILE A 459 -9.97 0.37 -12.09
C ILE A 459 -9.22 1.51 -11.40
N GLY A 460 -9.13 1.51 -10.07
CA GLY A 460 -8.40 2.53 -9.31
C GLY A 460 -6.94 2.71 -9.75
N PRO A 461 -6.12 1.65 -9.72
CA PRO A 461 -4.75 1.66 -10.23
C PRO A 461 -4.64 2.15 -11.67
N VAL A 462 -5.53 1.69 -12.57
CA VAL A 462 -5.54 2.13 -13.97
C VAL A 462 -5.86 3.62 -14.10
N VAL A 463 -6.91 4.09 -13.44
CA VAL A 463 -7.30 5.51 -13.46
C VAL A 463 -6.20 6.38 -12.89
N SER A 464 -5.57 5.98 -11.79
CA SER A 464 -4.43 6.73 -11.22
C SER A 464 -3.27 6.84 -12.20
N THR A 465 -2.82 5.73 -12.77
CA THR A 465 -1.69 5.72 -13.71
C THR A 465 -1.98 6.49 -14.99
N VAL A 466 -3.18 6.33 -15.56
CA VAL A 466 -3.57 7.07 -16.78
C VAL A 466 -3.80 8.56 -16.48
N ARG A 467 -4.34 8.93 -15.32
CA ARG A 467 -4.49 10.34 -14.93
C ARG A 467 -3.13 11.03 -14.81
N ASP A 468 -2.11 10.30 -14.37
CA ASP A 468 -0.75 10.82 -14.18
C ASP A 468 0.06 10.89 -15.48
N ALA A 469 -0.47 10.45 -16.63
CA ALA A 469 0.28 10.52 -17.86
C ALA A 469 0.52 11.98 -18.30
N PRO A 470 1.69 12.28 -18.90
CA PRO A 470 1.98 13.61 -19.42
C PRO A 470 0.87 14.10 -20.37
N ALA A 471 0.63 15.41 -20.33
CA ALA A 471 -0.26 16.05 -21.27
C ALA A 471 0.25 15.84 -22.72
N PRO A 472 -0.62 15.86 -23.74
CA PRO A 472 -0.19 15.93 -25.14
C PRO A 472 0.71 17.14 -25.37
N ALA A 473 1.70 17.02 -26.26
CA ALA A 473 2.65 18.08 -26.58
C ALA A 473 1.94 19.41 -26.93
N ASP A 474 0.79 19.32 -27.63
CA ASP A 474 -0.03 20.46 -28.05
C ASP A 474 -0.56 21.32 -26.89
N VAL A 475 -0.68 20.75 -25.68
CA VAL A 475 -1.27 21.41 -24.50
C VAL A 475 -0.37 21.32 -23.26
N GLU A 476 0.86 20.82 -23.39
CA GLU A 476 1.81 20.61 -22.29
C GLU A 476 2.19 21.92 -21.60
N ALA A 477 2.35 22.98 -22.39
CA ALA A 477 2.66 24.33 -21.93
C ALA A 477 1.46 25.04 -21.27
N THR A 478 0.27 24.43 -21.25
CA THR A 478 -0.96 25.08 -20.79
C THR A 478 -1.58 24.41 -19.56
N THR A 479 -2.16 25.22 -18.67
CA THR A 479 -2.83 24.79 -17.43
C THR A 479 -4.21 24.20 -17.75
N LEU A 480 -4.94 23.71 -16.74
CA LEU A 480 -6.31 23.21 -16.95
C LEU A 480 -7.26 24.31 -17.48
N THR A 481 -6.99 25.57 -17.14
CA THR A 481 -7.73 26.74 -17.64
C THR A 481 -7.17 27.30 -18.96
N GLY A 482 -6.16 26.62 -19.53
CA GLY A 482 -5.49 26.98 -20.76
C GLY A 482 -4.55 28.19 -20.67
N ARG A 483 -4.17 28.62 -19.46
CA ARG A 483 -3.11 29.64 -19.27
C ARG A 483 -1.74 29.04 -19.52
N ASP A 484 -0.72 29.85 -19.80
CA ASP A 484 0.65 29.36 -19.82
C ASP A 484 1.04 28.83 -18.44
N ARG A 485 1.64 27.64 -18.40
CA ARG A 485 2.00 26.95 -17.15
C ARG A 485 3.04 27.73 -16.34
N SER A 486 3.80 28.60 -16.98
CA SER A 486 4.72 29.55 -16.34
C SER A 486 4.01 30.73 -15.64
N SER A 487 2.74 30.98 -15.97
CA SER A 487 1.91 32.02 -15.38
C SER A 487 1.04 31.53 -14.22
N ASP A 488 0.97 30.21 -14.01
CA ASP A 488 0.28 29.63 -12.85
C ASP A 488 1.10 29.92 -11.59
N SER A 489 0.58 30.83 -10.77
CA SER A 489 1.01 31.02 -9.41
C SER A 489 0.79 29.70 -8.63
N PRO A 490 1.83 29.09 -8.04
CA PRO A 490 1.68 27.90 -7.19
C PRO A 490 0.88 28.17 -5.90
N PHE A 491 0.44 29.42 -5.67
CA PHE A 491 -0.30 29.84 -4.49
C PHE A 491 -1.81 29.59 -4.66
N ALA A 492 -2.20 28.32 -4.78
CA ALA A 492 -3.49 27.94 -4.24
C ALA A 492 -3.42 28.14 -2.71
N LEU A 493 -4.46 28.73 -2.11
CA LEU A 493 -4.57 28.83 -0.65
C LEU A 493 -4.27 27.44 -0.04
N PRO A 494 -3.34 27.31 0.94
CA PRO A 494 -2.87 26.02 1.46
C PRO A 494 -4.00 25.07 1.90
N GLU A 495 -5.11 25.65 2.33
CA GLU A 495 -6.34 24.99 2.80
C GLU A 495 -7.01 24.13 1.70
N PHE A 496 -7.15 24.66 0.49
CA PHE A 496 -7.77 23.96 -0.64
C PHE A 496 -6.80 22.98 -1.31
N ALA A 497 -5.50 23.25 -1.24
CA ALA A 497 -4.47 22.32 -1.72
C ALA A 497 -4.47 21.03 -0.88
N GLY A 498 -4.59 21.13 0.45
CA GLY A 498 -4.68 19.97 1.35
C GLY A 498 -5.87 19.06 1.06
N ALA A 499 -7.09 19.62 0.99
CA ALA A 499 -8.31 18.86 0.73
C ALA A 499 -8.34 18.25 -0.69
N SER A 500 -7.91 19.02 -1.71
CA SER A 500 -7.80 18.52 -3.09
C SER A 500 -6.79 17.39 -3.22
N ASN A 501 -5.68 17.43 -2.47
CA ASN A 501 -4.68 16.37 -2.42
C ASN A 501 -5.23 15.09 -1.77
N VAL A 502 -6.05 15.22 -0.72
CA VAL A 502 -6.70 14.06 -0.07
C VAL A 502 -7.72 13.43 -1.00
N MET A 503 -8.60 14.24 -1.61
CA MET A 503 -9.59 13.73 -2.57
C MET A 503 -8.91 13.05 -3.76
N THR A 504 -7.88 13.69 -4.34
CA THR A 504 -7.11 13.12 -5.44
C THR A 504 -6.38 11.83 -5.04
N GLY A 505 -5.83 11.77 -3.82
CA GLY A 505 -5.15 10.60 -3.29
C GLY A 505 -6.08 9.43 -2.94
N LEU A 506 -7.32 9.70 -2.51
CA LEU A 506 -8.32 8.67 -2.18
C LEU A 506 -9.11 8.18 -3.39
N THR A 507 -9.25 9.01 -4.44
CA THR A 507 -10.02 8.69 -5.65
C THR A 507 -9.69 7.30 -6.23
N PRO A 508 -8.42 6.90 -6.40
CA PRO A 508 -8.08 5.56 -6.89
C PRO A 508 -8.61 4.44 -5.99
N ILE A 509 -8.56 4.60 -4.67
CA ILE A 509 -9.05 3.60 -3.72
C ILE A 509 -10.57 3.48 -3.81
N VAL A 510 -11.27 4.62 -3.94
CA VAL A 510 -12.73 4.65 -4.12
C VAL A 510 -13.14 3.93 -5.40
N PHE A 511 -12.42 4.14 -6.51
CA PHE A 511 -12.71 3.41 -7.76
C PHE A 511 -12.45 1.91 -7.63
N SER A 512 -11.41 1.49 -6.90
CA SER A 512 -11.22 0.06 -6.59
C SER A 512 -12.34 -0.49 -5.69
N ALA A 513 -12.93 0.32 -4.82
CA ALA A 513 -14.03 -0.10 -3.95
C ALA A 513 -15.32 -0.44 -4.72
N ILE A 514 -15.45 -0.06 -6.00
CA ILE A 514 -16.55 -0.52 -6.88
C ILE A 514 -16.60 -2.06 -6.94
N SER A 515 -15.45 -2.73 -6.81
CA SER A 515 -15.36 -4.20 -6.74
C SER A 515 -16.10 -4.82 -5.55
N LEU A 516 -16.46 -4.03 -4.55
CA LEU A 516 -17.24 -4.47 -3.39
C LEU A 516 -18.72 -4.70 -3.74
N ALA A 517 -19.25 -4.04 -4.78
CA ALA A 517 -20.67 -4.13 -5.12
C ALA A 517 -21.13 -5.58 -5.45
N PRO A 518 -20.41 -6.36 -6.28
CA PRO A 518 -20.73 -7.78 -6.49
C PRO A 518 -20.68 -8.62 -5.19
N VAL A 519 -19.72 -8.35 -4.31
CA VAL A 519 -19.55 -9.11 -3.06
C VAL A 519 -20.65 -8.77 -2.06
N ALA A 520 -21.00 -7.49 -1.94
CA ALA A 520 -22.11 -7.03 -1.12
C ALA A 520 -23.46 -7.55 -1.64
N ALA A 521 -23.65 -7.63 -2.96
CA ALA A 521 -24.83 -8.23 -3.55
C ALA A 521 -24.94 -9.72 -3.21
N MET A 522 -23.83 -10.47 -3.29
CA MET A 522 -23.79 -11.88 -2.87
C MET A 522 -24.03 -12.08 -1.37
N ARG A 523 -23.65 -11.12 -0.50
CA ARG A 523 -24.01 -11.14 0.92
C ARG A 523 -25.51 -10.97 1.14
N ALA A 524 -26.17 -10.14 0.32
CA ALA A 524 -27.59 -9.86 0.45
C ALA A 524 -28.46 -10.98 -0.14
N ASP A 525 -28.08 -11.54 -1.29
CA ASP A 525 -28.78 -12.63 -1.96
C ASP A 525 -27.80 -13.50 -2.76
N ALA A 526 -27.48 -14.68 -2.23
CA ALA A 526 -26.49 -15.59 -2.79
C ALA A 526 -27.04 -16.48 -3.93
N THR A 527 -27.61 -15.85 -4.96
CA THR A 527 -28.19 -16.55 -6.13
C THR A 527 -27.34 -16.41 -7.39
N VAL A 528 -27.52 -17.35 -8.33
CA VAL A 528 -26.88 -17.31 -9.65
C VAL A 528 -27.29 -16.06 -10.42
N ASP A 529 -28.55 -15.63 -10.31
CA ASP A 529 -29.06 -14.43 -10.95
C ASP A 529 -28.36 -13.16 -10.45
N THR A 530 -28.11 -13.07 -9.14
CA THR A 530 -27.35 -11.97 -8.53
C THR A 530 -25.92 -11.94 -9.02
N ALA A 531 -25.28 -13.11 -9.18
CA ALA A 531 -23.95 -13.21 -9.79
C ALA A 531 -23.95 -12.70 -11.24
N ILE A 532 -24.91 -13.14 -12.07
CA ILE A 532 -25.02 -12.72 -13.49
C ILE A 532 -25.24 -11.20 -13.61
N ARG A 533 -26.16 -10.64 -12.82
CA ARG A 533 -26.41 -9.18 -12.80
C ARG A 533 -25.16 -8.39 -12.40
N SER A 534 -24.41 -8.91 -11.42
CA SER A 534 -23.15 -8.31 -10.98
C SER A 534 -22.10 -8.31 -12.09
N VAL A 535 -22.00 -9.38 -12.89
CA VAL A 535 -21.09 -9.44 -14.05
C VAL A 535 -21.45 -8.37 -15.09
N ILE A 536 -22.74 -8.15 -15.36
CA ILE A 536 -23.20 -7.11 -16.29
C ILE A 536 -22.82 -5.71 -15.77
N GLY A 537 -23.09 -5.43 -14.49
CA GLY A 537 -22.72 -4.15 -13.87
C GLY A 537 -21.21 -3.88 -13.90
N VAL A 538 -20.41 -4.91 -13.64
CA VAL A 538 -18.95 -4.88 -13.78
C VAL A 538 -18.54 -4.56 -15.23
N ALA A 539 -19.13 -5.24 -16.21
CA ALA A 539 -18.80 -5.03 -17.62
C ALA A 539 -19.08 -3.57 -18.06
N LEU A 540 -20.18 -2.99 -17.58
CA LEU A 540 -20.50 -1.58 -17.80
C LEU A 540 -19.45 -0.64 -17.18
N CYS A 541 -19.01 -0.90 -15.93
CA CYS A 541 -17.97 -0.11 -15.28
C CYS A 541 -16.64 -0.15 -16.07
N LEU A 542 -16.25 -1.34 -16.56
CA LEU A 542 -15.06 -1.52 -17.39
C LEU A 542 -15.19 -0.82 -18.75
N ALA A 543 -16.38 -0.84 -19.37
CA ALA A 543 -16.65 -0.12 -20.61
C ALA A 543 -16.55 1.41 -20.43
N VAL A 544 -17.11 1.94 -19.34
CA VAL A 544 -17.00 3.37 -18.99
C VAL A 544 -15.53 3.76 -18.76
N MET A 545 -14.77 2.96 -18.02
CA MET A 545 -13.33 3.18 -17.84
C MET A 545 -12.59 3.18 -19.19
N GLY A 546 -12.82 2.19 -20.04
CA GLY A 546 -12.19 2.10 -21.36
C GLY A 546 -12.52 3.29 -22.25
N TRP A 547 -13.78 3.74 -22.24
CA TRP A 547 -14.22 4.93 -22.96
C TRP A 547 -13.55 6.20 -22.44
N TRP A 548 -13.46 6.36 -21.12
CA TRP A 548 -12.74 7.47 -20.50
C TRP A 548 -11.26 7.49 -20.90
N ILE A 549 -10.56 6.35 -20.90
CA ILE A 549 -9.16 6.27 -21.33
C ILE A 549 -8.99 6.73 -22.78
N ILE A 550 -9.87 6.26 -23.68
CA ILE A 550 -9.82 6.64 -25.10
C ILE A 550 -10.07 8.14 -25.28
N ARG A 551 -11.01 8.71 -24.53
CA ARG A 551 -11.45 10.11 -24.69
C ARG A 551 -10.68 11.13 -23.86
N ARG A 552 -9.87 10.69 -22.89
CA ARG A 552 -9.18 11.54 -21.91
C ARG A 552 -8.52 12.76 -22.54
N ASP A 553 -7.66 12.55 -23.53
CA ASP A 553 -6.88 13.62 -24.15
C ASP A 553 -7.76 14.56 -24.97
N ALA A 554 -8.69 14.01 -25.75
CA ALA A 554 -9.64 14.80 -26.52
C ALA A 554 -10.50 15.70 -25.62
N TRP A 555 -10.93 15.20 -24.46
CA TRP A 555 -11.66 16.00 -23.49
C TRP A 555 -10.77 17.05 -22.82
N ALA A 556 -9.54 16.69 -22.46
CA ALA A 556 -8.61 17.63 -21.87
C ALA A 556 -8.26 18.79 -22.82
N ILE A 557 -8.19 18.55 -24.13
CA ILE A 557 -8.00 19.59 -25.15
C ILE A 557 -9.27 20.46 -25.26
N LYS A 558 -10.46 19.86 -25.37
CA LYS A 558 -11.74 20.58 -25.47
C LYS A 558 -12.03 21.47 -24.27
N VAL A 559 -11.74 21.00 -23.06
CA VAL A 559 -11.96 21.78 -21.84
C VAL A 559 -11.05 23.01 -21.84
N ARG A 560 -9.76 22.85 -22.22
CA ARG A 560 -8.83 23.98 -22.31
C ARG A 560 -9.21 24.95 -23.42
N SER A 561 -9.64 24.46 -24.58
CA SER A 561 -10.10 25.32 -25.67
C SER A 561 -11.32 26.14 -25.26
N PHE A 562 -12.29 25.52 -24.57
CA PHE A 562 -13.46 26.19 -24.02
C PHE A 562 -13.09 27.34 -23.06
N PHE A 563 -12.16 27.11 -22.12
CA PHE A 563 -11.70 28.18 -21.22
C PHE A 563 -10.87 29.26 -21.93
N ASN A 564 -10.14 28.91 -22.99
CA ASN A 564 -9.43 29.88 -23.82
C ASN A 564 -10.42 30.76 -24.61
N GLU A 565 -11.43 30.16 -25.24
CA GLU A 565 -12.49 30.85 -25.98
C GLU A 565 -13.26 31.81 -25.07
N GLY A 566 -13.65 31.34 -23.87
CA GLY A 566 -14.33 32.18 -22.88
C GLY A 566 -13.50 33.37 -22.43
N ARG A 567 -12.17 33.24 -22.38
CA ARG A 567 -11.27 34.37 -22.07
C ARG A 567 -11.05 35.30 -23.24
N SER A 568 -10.96 34.78 -24.47
CA SER A 568 -10.83 35.64 -25.65
C SER A 568 -12.10 36.46 -25.95
N SER A 569 -13.24 36.05 -25.36
CA SER A 569 -14.53 36.72 -25.52
C SER A 569 -14.87 37.72 -24.41
N ALA A 570 -14.04 37.80 -23.35
CA ALA A 570 -14.19 38.69 -22.20
C ALA A 570 -13.12 39.79 -22.25
#